data_AF-A0A5A5THU0-F1
#
_entry.id   AF-A0A5A5THU0-F1
#
_cell.length_a   1.000
_cell.length_b   1.000
_cell.length_c   1.000
_cell.angle_alpha   90.00
_cell.angle_beta   90.00
_cell.angle_gamma   90.00
#
_symmetry.space_group_name_H-M   'P 1'
#
loop_
_entity.id
_entity.type
_entity.pdbx_description
1 polymer ?
#
loop_
_entity_poly.entity_id
_entity_poly.type
_entity_poly.pdbx_seq_one_letter_code
_entity_poly.pdbx_strand_id
1 'polypeptide(L)'
;MFSPPQPSLQDFQVTHVTTNPISPLKYQRLLRGWSQNDLAVEIYRRCVLEGNVSVGITSESVRRWECGIHQPSPVYRKHICAIFALNAVQLGFLDPYISNRHIYTDISTNSAACQGELHISSQNLL
;
A
#
# COMPACT_ATOMS: atom_id res chain seq x y z
N MET A 1 -20.20 -54.82 -22.21
CA MET A 1 -18.98 -54.06 -21.87
C MET A 1 -19.27 -52.60 -22.24
N PHE A 2 -19.80 -51.81 -21.30
CA PHE A 2 -20.17 -50.42 -21.55
C PHE A 2 -19.01 -49.53 -21.12
N SER A 3 -18.43 -48.78 -22.07
CA SER A 3 -17.43 -47.77 -21.73
C SER A 3 -18.10 -46.67 -20.92
N PRO A 4 -17.48 -46.22 -19.80
CA PRO A 4 -17.99 -45.08 -19.06
C PRO A 4 -17.96 -43.84 -19.96
N PRO A 5 -19.00 -42.98 -19.89
CA PRO A 5 -19.02 -41.73 -20.65
C PRO A 5 -17.81 -40.90 -20.23
N GLN A 6 -16.97 -40.54 -21.21
CA GLN A 6 -15.83 -39.66 -21.00
C GLN A 6 -16.39 -38.24 -20.71
N PRO A 7 -15.96 -37.58 -19.62
CA PRO A 7 -16.38 -36.21 -19.35
C PRO A 7 -15.86 -35.30 -20.47
N SER A 8 -16.75 -34.51 -21.07
CA SER A 8 -16.39 -33.56 -22.12
C SER A 8 -15.54 -32.45 -21.53
N LEU A 9 -14.53 -32.00 -22.27
CA LEU A 9 -13.61 -30.91 -21.89
C LEU A 9 -14.30 -29.53 -21.70
N GLN A 10 -15.63 -29.49 -21.76
CA GLN A 10 -16.44 -28.27 -21.61
C GLN A 10 -16.94 -28.06 -20.18
N ASP A 11 -16.88 -29.09 -19.31
CA ASP A 11 -17.33 -29.01 -17.92
C ASP A 11 -16.28 -28.39 -16.98
N PHE A 12 -15.04 -28.18 -17.44
CA PHE A 12 -14.02 -27.43 -16.70
C PHE A 12 -14.19 -25.93 -16.94
N GLN A 13 -15.39 -25.41 -16.71
CA GLN A 13 -15.56 -23.97 -16.51
C GLN A 13 -14.83 -23.63 -15.23
N VAL A 14 -13.56 -23.21 -15.36
CA VAL A 14 -12.80 -22.57 -14.29
C VAL A 14 -13.70 -21.46 -13.78
N THR A 15 -14.32 -21.67 -12.61
CA THR A 15 -15.06 -20.60 -11.95
C THR A 15 -14.06 -19.47 -11.81
N HIS A 16 -14.36 -18.33 -12.43
CA HIS A 16 -13.57 -17.13 -12.26
C HIS A 16 -13.61 -16.79 -10.77
N VAL A 17 -12.65 -17.32 -10.01
CA VAL A 17 -12.37 -16.89 -8.65
C VAL A 17 -12.04 -15.42 -8.78
N THR A 18 -12.96 -14.58 -8.32
CA THR A 18 -12.78 -13.13 -8.19
C THR A 18 -11.66 -12.92 -7.18
N THR A 19 -10.43 -13.08 -7.66
CA THR A 19 -9.20 -13.04 -6.88
C THR A 19 -8.89 -11.58 -6.65
N ASN A 20 -9.54 -10.99 -5.65
CA ASN A 20 -9.06 -9.74 -5.10
C ASN A 20 -7.56 -9.92 -4.81
N PRO A 21 -6.69 -9.05 -5.37
CA PRO A 21 -5.26 -9.22 -5.23
C PRO A 21 -4.89 -9.24 -3.74
N ILE A 22 -4.18 -10.28 -3.32
CA ILE A 22 -3.69 -10.39 -1.95
C ILE A 22 -2.65 -9.30 -1.73
N SER A 23 -2.83 -8.46 -0.72
CA SER A 23 -1.85 -7.42 -0.40
C SER A 23 -0.50 -8.03 -0.01
N PRO A 24 0.63 -7.38 -0.30
CA PRO A 24 1.96 -7.93 0.03
C PRO A 24 2.13 -8.25 1.52
N LEU A 25 1.56 -7.42 2.41
CA LEU A 25 1.53 -7.70 3.85
C LEU A 25 0.79 -9.01 4.17
N LYS A 26 -0.41 -9.21 3.60
CA LYS A 26 -1.20 -10.42 3.81
C LYS A 26 -0.47 -11.65 3.28
N TYR A 27 0.16 -11.53 2.13
CA TYR A 27 0.97 -12.61 1.55
C TYR A 27 2.11 -13.03 2.49
N GLN A 28 2.91 -12.07 2.98
CA GLN A 28 4.02 -12.36 3.91
C GLN A 28 3.56 -12.96 5.23
N ARG A 29 2.43 -12.49 5.77
CA ARG A 29 1.83 -13.06 6.97
C ARG A 29 1.40 -14.52 6.75
N LEU A 30 0.73 -14.80 5.64
CA LEU A 30 0.27 -16.16 5.31
C LEU A 30 1.43 -17.10 5.03
N LEU A 31 2.52 -16.63 4.39
CA LEU A 31 3.74 -17.43 4.19
C LEU A 31 4.35 -17.94 5.51
N ARG A 32 4.15 -17.22 6.61
CA ARG A 32 4.61 -17.62 7.95
C ARG A 32 3.58 -18.44 8.74
N GLY A 33 2.41 -18.71 8.17
CA GLY A 33 1.31 -19.37 8.88
C GLY A 33 0.68 -18.51 9.98
N TRP A 34 0.85 -17.19 9.92
CA TRP A 34 0.39 -16.28 10.96
C TRP A 34 -1.06 -15.84 10.73
N SER A 35 -1.83 -15.75 11.81
CA SER A 35 -3.09 -15.02 11.86
C SER A 35 -2.85 -13.51 11.96
N GLN A 36 -3.88 -12.69 11.71
CA GLN A 36 -3.79 -11.24 11.91
C GLN A 36 -3.45 -10.88 13.36
N ASN A 37 -3.90 -11.70 14.32
CA ASN A 37 -3.57 -11.53 15.73
C ASN A 37 -2.10 -11.82 16.02
N ASP A 38 -1.50 -12.85 15.41
CA ASP A 38 -0.08 -13.17 15.61
C ASP A 38 0.82 -12.03 15.16
N LEU A 39 0.50 -11.40 14.01
CA LEU A 39 1.21 -10.21 13.57
C LEU A 39 1.02 -9.03 14.53
N ALA A 40 -0.20 -8.80 15.03
CA ALA A 40 -0.46 -7.73 16.00
C ALA A 40 0.32 -7.93 17.31
N VAL A 41 0.37 -9.18 17.82
CA VAL A 41 1.13 -9.55 19.03
C VAL A 41 2.63 -9.34 18.83
N GLU A 42 3.18 -9.76 17.69
CA GLU A 42 4.62 -9.57 17.42
C GLU A 42 4.97 -8.08 17.27
N ILE A 43 4.14 -7.28 16.62
CA ILE A 43 4.31 -5.82 16.55
C ILE A 43 4.27 -5.22 17.96
N TYR A 44 3.26 -5.58 18.76
CA TYR A 44 3.13 -5.12 20.15
C TYR A 44 4.39 -5.43 20.96
N ARG A 45 4.86 -6.69 20.90
CA ARG A 45 6.07 -7.13 21.59
C ARG A 45 7.27 -6.26 21.23
N ARG A 46 7.49 -5.98 19.95
CA ARG A 46 8.61 -5.15 19.49
C ARG A 46 8.47 -3.69 19.93
N CYS A 47 7.28 -3.12 19.92
CA CYS A 47 7.07 -1.77 20.42
C CYS A 47 7.40 -1.68 21.92
N VAL A 48 6.95 -2.65 22.72
CA VAL A 48 7.24 -2.73 24.16
C VAL A 48 8.73 -2.86 24.43
N LEU A 49 9.45 -3.67 23.64
CA LEU A 49 10.91 -3.80 23.75
C LEU A 49 11.66 -2.49 23.50
N GLU A 50 11.10 -1.59 22.68
CA GLU A 50 11.64 -0.24 22.45
C GLU A 50 11.13 0.81 23.46
N GLY A 51 10.49 0.39 24.56
CA GLY A 51 9.97 1.27 25.61
C GLY A 51 8.63 1.93 25.28
N ASN A 52 7.98 1.57 24.17
CA ASN A 52 6.66 2.08 23.81
C ASN A 52 5.58 1.18 24.41
N VAL A 53 5.10 1.51 25.60
CA VAL A 53 4.11 0.70 26.35
C VAL A 53 2.65 1.01 26.00
N SER A 54 2.36 2.18 25.42
CA SER A 54 0.98 2.65 25.14
C SER A 54 0.54 2.37 23.70
N VAL A 55 0.70 1.14 23.23
CA VAL A 55 0.53 0.79 21.82
C VAL A 55 -0.79 0.07 21.60
N GLY A 56 -1.77 0.75 21.01
CA GLY A 56 -3.12 0.23 20.74
C GLY A 56 -3.23 -0.64 19.48
N ILE A 57 -2.25 -1.49 19.20
CA ILE A 57 -2.26 -2.36 18.03
C ILE A 57 -3.19 -3.56 18.22
N THR A 58 -4.04 -3.85 17.23
CA THR A 58 -5.02 -4.94 17.26
C THR A 58 -5.07 -5.70 15.94
N SER A 59 -5.68 -6.89 15.92
CA SER A 59 -5.93 -7.65 14.69
C SER A 59 -6.76 -6.86 13.66
N GLU A 60 -7.70 -6.03 14.11
CA GLU A 60 -8.49 -5.14 13.24
C GLU A 60 -7.61 -4.07 12.57
N SER A 61 -6.56 -3.59 13.24
CA SER A 61 -5.59 -2.68 12.61
C SER A 61 -4.88 -3.38 11.46
N VAL A 62 -4.44 -4.62 11.68
CA VAL A 62 -3.81 -5.46 10.64
C VAL A 62 -4.77 -5.69 9.48
N ARG A 63 -6.03 -6.05 9.75
CA ARG A 63 -7.06 -6.21 8.71
C ARG A 63 -7.21 -4.96 7.84
N ARG A 64 -7.31 -3.77 8.46
CA ARG A 64 -7.44 -2.50 7.73
C ARG A 64 -6.23 -2.23 6.83
N TRP A 65 -5.03 -2.57 7.28
CA TRP A 65 -3.82 -2.44 6.47
C TRP A 65 -3.80 -3.42 5.30
N GLU A 66 -4.18 -4.68 5.54
CA GLU A 66 -4.23 -5.70 4.50
C GLU A 66 -5.27 -5.42 3.42
N CYS A 67 -6.36 -4.74 3.77
CA CYS A 67 -7.40 -4.30 2.85
C CYS A 67 -7.09 -2.95 2.18
N GLY A 68 -5.98 -2.28 2.55
CA GLY A 68 -5.64 -0.95 2.05
C GLY A 68 -6.55 0.18 2.55
N ILE A 69 -7.39 -0.08 3.57
CA ILE A 69 -8.30 0.91 4.16
C ILE A 69 -7.49 2.00 4.85
N HIS A 70 -6.48 1.61 5.64
CA HIS A 70 -5.56 2.53 6.32
C HIS A 70 -4.13 2.06 6.09
N GLN A 71 -3.16 2.97 6.17
CA GLN A 71 -1.74 2.63 6.18
C GLN A 71 -1.22 2.57 7.63
N PRO A 72 -0.27 1.67 7.97
CA PRO A 72 0.39 1.70 9.26
C PRO A 72 1.18 3.00 9.43
N SER A 73 1.10 3.58 10.63
CA SER A 73 1.91 4.74 11.02
C SER A 73 3.42 4.40 10.95
N PRO A 74 4.31 5.40 10.91
CA PRO A 74 5.76 5.17 10.89
C PRO A 74 6.27 4.27 12.02
N VAL A 75 5.68 4.38 13.22
CA VAL A 75 6.01 3.55 14.39
C VAL A 75 5.76 2.07 14.11
N TYR A 76 4.61 1.73 13.52
CA TYR A 76 4.32 0.34 13.17
C TYR A 76 5.12 -0.14 11.97
N ARG A 77 5.28 0.74 10.97
CA ARG A 77 6.00 0.42 9.73
C ARG A 77 7.41 -0.07 10.00
N LYS A 78 8.18 0.61 10.86
CA LYS A 78 9.56 0.18 11.20
C LYS A 78 9.59 -1.26 11.74
N HIS A 79 8.64 -1.62 12.61
CA HIS A 79 8.60 -2.96 13.20
C HIS A 79 8.15 -4.00 12.19
N ILE A 80 7.16 -3.69 11.35
CA ILE A 80 6.69 -4.61 10.31
C ILE A 80 7.81 -4.90 9.30
N CYS A 81 8.53 -3.87 8.85
CA CYS A 81 9.71 -4.04 8.01
C CYS A 81 10.76 -4.95 8.66
N ALA A 82 11.03 -4.73 9.95
CA ALA A 82 12.00 -5.53 10.70
C ALA A 82 11.53 -6.97 11.01
N ILE A 83 10.22 -7.24 11.09
CA ILE A 83 9.65 -8.59 11.27
C ILE A 83 9.87 -9.43 10.01
N PHE A 84 9.58 -8.84 8.84
CA PHE A 84 9.62 -9.54 7.57
C PHE A 84 10.96 -9.45 6.84
N ALA A 85 11.89 -8.62 7.33
CA ALA A 85 13.14 -8.29 6.65
C ALA A 85 12.89 -7.75 5.22
N LEU A 86 11.86 -6.92 5.09
CA LEU A 86 11.44 -6.29 3.83
C LEU A 86 11.28 -4.78 4.05
N ASN A 87 11.47 -4.01 3.00
CA ASN A 87 11.25 -2.57 3.04
C ASN A 87 9.75 -2.22 2.86
N ALA A 88 9.43 -0.95 3.11
CA ALA A 88 8.06 -0.46 3.07
C ALA A 88 7.41 -0.54 1.68
N VAL A 89 8.19 -0.45 0.60
CA VAL A 89 7.69 -0.60 -0.77
C VAL A 89 7.31 -2.06 -1.04
N GLN A 90 8.19 -2.99 -0.67
CA GLN A 90 7.95 -4.44 -0.81
C GLN A 90 6.72 -4.91 -0.02
N LEU A 91 6.42 -4.26 1.11
CA LEU A 91 5.25 -4.55 1.93
C LEU A 91 3.98 -3.79 1.50
N GLY A 92 4.05 -2.95 0.47
CA GLY A 92 2.91 -2.21 -0.08
C GLY A 92 2.48 -0.98 0.74
N PHE A 93 3.37 -0.44 1.58
CA PHE A 93 3.09 0.75 2.39
C PHE A 93 3.44 2.07 1.70
N LEU A 94 4.28 2.01 0.66
CA LEU A 94 4.73 3.15 -0.11
C LEU A 94 4.68 2.80 -1.60
N ASP A 95 4.25 3.75 -2.41
CA ASP A 95 4.38 3.68 -3.86
C ASP A 95 5.78 4.22 -4.24
N PRO A 96 6.62 3.43 -4.92
CA PRO A 96 7.96 3.85 -5.31
C PRO A 96 7.97 5.05 -6.28
N TYR A 97 6.84 5.38 -6.90
CA TYR A 97 6.68 6.47 -7.87
C TYR A 97 5.97 7.71 -7.33
N ILE A 98 5.43 7.68 -6.10
CA ILE A 98 4.71 8.84 -5.50
C ILE A 98 5.65 9.75 -4.70
N SER A 99 6.92 9.36 -4.48
CA SER A 99 7.91 10.21 -3.78
C SER A 99 8.19 11.56 -4.46
N ASN A 100 7.80 11.74 -5.74
CA ASN A 100 7.98 12.99 -6.51
C ASN A 100 6.67 13.71 -6.90
N ARG A 101 5.48 13.24 -6.51
CA ARG A 101 4.22 13.85 -6.99
C ARG A 101 3.76 15.10 -6.23
N HIS A 102 4.47 15.53 -5.18
CA HIS A 102 4.21 16.80 -4.50
C HIS A 102 4.93 18.01 -5.13
N ILE A 103 5.53 17.86 -6.32
CA ILE A 103 6.16 18.96 -7.07
C ILE A 103 5.50 19.20 -8.44
N TYR A 104 4.45 18.45 -8.81
CA TYR A 104 3.82 18.52 -10.15
C TYR A 104 2.36 18.99 -10.17
N THR A 105 1.81 19.50 -9.06
CA THR A 105 0.43 20.03 -9.07
C THR A 105 0.30 21.52 -9.38
N ASP A 106 1.39 22.25 -9.68
CA ASP A 106 1.29 23.68 -10.05
C ASP A 106 1.58 24.02 -11.53
N ILE A 107 1.83 23.04 -12.41
CA ILE A 107 2.16 23.33 -13.83
C ILE A 107 1.17 22.68 -14.81
N SER A 108 -0.11 22.60 -14.43
CA SER A 108 -1.16 22.25 -15.39
C SER A 108 -2.38 23.19 -15.37
N THR A 109 -2.26 24.38 -14.78
CA THR A 109 -3.09 25.54 -15.17
C THR A 109 -2.50 26.18 -16.42
N ASN A 110 -2.52 25.44 -17.53
CA ASN A 110 -2.36 26.09 -18.83
C ASN A 110 -3.70 26.66 -19.29
N SER A 111 -3.64 27.94 -19.65
CA SER A 111 -4.32 28.50 -20.82
C SER A 111 -5.78 28.94 -20.67
N ALA A 112 -5.99 30.06 -19.96
CA ALA A 112 -7.07 30.99 -20.31
C ALA A 112 -6.76 32.43 -19.84
N ALA A 113 -5.74 33.07 -20.43
CA ALA A 113 -5.66 34.53 -20.55
C ALA A 113 -4.56 34.89 -21.55
N CYS A 114 -4.86 34.71 -22.84
CA CYS A 114 -4.23 35.56 -23.85
C CYS A 114 -4.80 36.97 -23.66
N GLN A 115 -3.91 37.97 -23.57
CA GLN A 115 -4.05 39.42 -23.80
C GLN A 115 -3.65 40.27 -22.58
N GLY A 116 -2.60 41.09 -22.76
CA GLY A 116 -2.35 42.25 -21.89
C GLY A 116 -0.89 42.58 -21.60
N GLU A 117 -0.25 43.24 -22.55
CA GLU A 117 0.83 44.23 -22.39
C GLU A 117 2.14 43.89 -21.66
N LEU A 118 3.21 43.82 -22.47
CA LEU A 118 4.58 44.08 -22.04
C LEU A 118 4.75 45.59 -21.75
N HIS A 119 4.70 45.99 -20.49
CA HIS A 119 5.23 47.30 -20.08
C HIS A 119 6.62 47.10 -19.48
N ILE A 120 7.65 47.25 -20.32
CA ILE A 120 9.04 47.32 -19.90
C ILE A 120 9.23 48.65 -19.18
N SER A 121 9.35 48.62 -17.85
CA SER A 121 9.87 49.77 -17.12
C SER A 121 11.39 49.77 -17.27
N SER A 122 11.92 50.80 -17.93
CA SER A 122 13.34 51.04 -18.03
C SER A 122 13.64 52.53 -17.91
N GLN A 123 14.28 52.82 -16.77
CA GLN A 123 15.40 53.74 -16.59
C GLN A 123 15.17 55.17 -16.09
N ASN A 124 16.05 55.49 -15.13
CA ASN A 124 16.63 56.79 -14.76
C ASN A 124 15.89 57.62 -13.70
N LEU A 125 16.21 57.34 -12.43
CA LEU A 125 16.39 58.40 -11.44
C LEU A 125 17.81 58.97 -11.63
N LEU A 126 17.87 60.25 -11.99
CA LEU A 126 18.92 61.18 -11.55
C LEU A 126 18.42 61.87 -10.28
#